data_AF-A0A401MR41-F1
#
_entry.id   AF-A0A401MR41-F1
#
_cell.length_a   1.000
_cell.length_b   1.000
_cell.length_c   1.000
_cell.angle_alpha   90.00
_cell.angle_beta   90.00
_cell.angle_gamma   90.00
#
_symmetry.space_group_name_H-M   'P 1'
#
loop_
_entity.id
_entity.type
_entity.pdbx_description
1 polymer ?
#
loop_
_entity_poly.entity_id
_entity_poly.type
_entity_poly.pdbx_seq_one_letter_code
_entity_poly.pdbx_strand_id
1 'polypeptide(L)'
;MRMSEAGLPCRVIVLTTYETDRNILRAVEAGAAGYLLKDMPRGDLAEAVRAAARGETVLAPSVAARLVDQMRTRPERPHLSERETTVLRLVAEGCTNAEIGRRLFIGESTVKTHLLRAFGKLGVDDRTAAVTSAMRYGLLD
;
A
#
# COMPACT_ATOMS: atom_id res chain seq x y z
N MET A 1 -10.43 -0.01 5.92
CA MET A 1 -11.80 0.48 6.16
C MET A 1 -12.13 1.46 5.04
N ARG A 2 -12.99 1.10 4.08
CA ARG A 2 -13.38 2.01 2.99
C ARG A 2 -14.42 2.98 3.53
N MET A 3 -14.24 4.27 3.26
CA MET A 3 -15.17 5.33 3.69
C MET A 3 -16.52 5.19 2.99
N SER A 4 -16.54 4.62 1.77
CA SER A 4 -17.75 4.24 1.05
C SER A 4 -18.50 3.04 1.66
N GLU A 5 -17.81 2.14 2.37
CA GLU A 5 -18.43 0.95 2.99
C GLU A 5 -19.04 1.25 4.37
N ALA A 6 -18.74 2.41 4.97
CA ALA A 6 -19.31 2.84 6.24
C ALA A 6 -20.80 3.27 6.15
N GLY A 7 -21.39 3.27 4.95
CA GLY A 7 -22.80 3.64 4.73
C GLY A 7 -23.13 5.10 5.06
N LEU A 8 -22.10 5.96 5.15
CA LEU A 8 -22.30 7.37 5.46
C LEU A 8 -22.97 8.07 4.26
N PRO A 9 -24.11 8.77 4.45
CA PRO A 9 -24.80 9.47 3.36
C PRO A 9 -24.06 10.75 2.92
N CYS A 10 -22.84 10.98 3.42
CA CYS A 10 -22.08 12.20 3.22
C CYS A 10 -20.85 11.99 2.33
N ARG A 11 -20.45 13.06 1.67
CA ARG A 11 -19.19 13.14 0.92
C ARG A 11 -18.07 13.54 1.87
N VAL A 12 -16.93 12.87 1.78
CA VAL A 12 -15.78 13.15 2.65
C VAL A 12 -14.69 13.86 1.88
N ILE A 13 -14.26 15.02 2.37
CA ILE A 13 -13.07 15.73 1.91
C ILE A 13 -12.02 15.65 3.00
N VAL A 14 -10.81 15.25 2.63
CA VAL A 14 -9.65 15.25 3.54
C VAL A 14 -8.92 16.58 3.40
N LEU A 15 -8.62 17.23 4.53
CA LEU A 15 -7.76 18.41 4.60
C LEU A 15 -6.41 18.00 5.16
N THR A 16 -5.33 18.27 4.43
CA THR A 16 -3.96 18.01 4.90
C THR A 16 -3.19 19.31 5.13
N THR A 17 -2.31 19.33 6.12
CA THR A 17 -1.30 20.38 6.28
C THR A 17 -0.09 20.19 5.38
N TYR A 18 0.13 18.99 4.87
CA TYR A 18 1.32 18.68 4.09
C TYR A 18 0.96 17.95 2.81
N GLU A 19 1.51 18.43 1.71
CA GLU A 19 1.51 17.72 0.43
C GLU A 19 2.08 16.32 0.60
N THR A 20 2.97 16.09 1.58
CA THR A 20 3.69 14.83 1.82
C THR A 20 2.90 13.64 2.35
N ASP A 21 1.58 13.74 2.53
CA ASP A 21 0.82 12.65 3.14
C ASP A 21 0.93 11.35 2.31
N ARG A 22 1.50 10.32 2.93
CA ARG A 22 1.70 9.00 2.33
C ARG A 22 0.38 8.24 2.13
N ASN A 23 -0.73 8.81 2.61
CA ASN A 23 -2.04 8.18 2.56
C ASN A 23 -2.99 8.79 1.51
N ILE A 24 -2.54 9.72 0.66
CA ILE A 24 -3.39 10.32 -0.40
C ILE A 24 -4.05 9.23 -1.25
N LEU A 25 -3.25 8.31 -1.81
CA LEU A 25 -3.77 7.20 -2.62
C LEU A 25 -4.76 6.33 -1.83
N ARG A 26 -4.46 6.00 -0.57
CA ARG A 26 -5.34 5.19 0.28
C ARG A 26 -6.65 5.89 0.58
N ALA A 27 -6.66 7.20 0.79
CA ALA A 27 -7.86 7.98 1.02
C ALA A 27 -8.75 8.03 -0.24
N VAL A 28 -8.13 8.19 -1.41
CA VAL A 28 -8.82 8.12 -2.71
C VAL A 28 -9.39 6.71 -2.95
N GLU A 29 -8.59 5.65 -2.75
CA GLU A 29 -9.04 4.24 -2.86
C GLU A 29 -10.13 3.89 -1.84
N ALA A 30 -10.15 4.56 -0.68
CA ALA A 30 -11.19 4.42 0.33
C ALA A 30 -12.49 5.19 -0.01
N GLY A 31 -12.50 6.00 -1.08
CA GLY A 31 -13.69 6.71 -1.56
C GLY A 31 -13.84 8.15 -1.08
N ALA A 32 -12.75 8.82 -0.70
CA ALA A 32 -12.79 10.27 -0.45
C ALA A 32 -13.24 11.03 -1.70
N ALA A 33 -14.19 11.95 -1.53
CA ALA A 33 -14.67 12.85 -2.57
C ALA A 33 -13.69 13.98 -2.87
N GLY A 34 -12.73 14.24 -1.97
CA GLY A 34 -11.69 15.22 -2.23
C GLY A 34 -10.53 15.20 -1.26
N TYR A 35 -9.46 15.88 -1.66
CA TYR A 35 -8.24 15.99 -0.89
C TYR A 35 -7.59 17.37 -1.16
N LEU A 36 -7.63 18.24 -0.15
CA LEU A 36 -7.25 19.66 -0.26
C LEU A 36 -6.20 20.03 0.79
N LEU A 37 -5.51 21.15 0.55
CA LEU A 37 -4.58 21.72 1.52
C LEU A 37 -5.31 22.59 2.56
N LYS A 38 -4.87 22.53 3.80
CA LYS A 38 -5.47 23.26 4.94
C LYS A 38 -5.21 24.77 4.87
N ASP A 39 -4.19 25.18 4.13
CA ASP A 39 -3.81 26.58 3.91
C ASP A 39 -4.51 27.23 2.70
N MET A 40 -5.36 26.49 1.98
CA MET A 40 -6.08 27.05 0.85
C MET A 40 -7.01 28.21 1.29
N PRO A 41 -7.23 29.21 0.42
CA PRO A 41 -8.17 30.29 0.69
C PRO A 41 -9.57 29.78 1.06
N ARG A 42 -10.24 30.46 1.98
CA ARG A 42 -11.59 30.08 2.45
C ARG A 42 -12.63 30.04 1.31
N GLY A 43 -12.48 30.92 0.32
CA GLY A 43 -13.34 30.95 -0.87
C GLY A 43 -13.23 29.65 -1.68
N ASP A 44 -12.00 29.27 -1.99
CA ASP A 44 -11.68 28.06 -2.75
C ASP A 44 -12.11 26.80 -1.99
N LEU A 45 -11.96 26.77 -0.66
CA LEU A 45 -12.46 25.67 0.16
C LEU A 45 -13.98 25.54 0.07
N ALA A 46 -14.70 26.66 0.15
CA ALA A 46 -16.16 26.66 0.03
C ALA A 46 -16.62 26.22 -1.36
N GLU A 47 -15.91 26.61 -2.41
CA GLU A 47 -16.15 26.14 -3.77
C GLU A 47 -15.91 24.63 -3.90
N ALA A 48 -14.80 24.14 -3.37
CA ALA A 48 -14.47 22.72 -3.40
C ALA A 48 -15.50 21.86 -2.65
N VAL A 49 -16.02 22.34 -1.51
CA VAL A 49 -17.12 21.68 -0.78
C VAL A 49 -18.38 21.60 -1.64
N ARG A 50 -18.76 22.68 -2.33
CA ARG A 50 -19.93 22.67 -3.22
C ARG A 50 -19.74 21.74 -4.41
N ALA A 51 -18.55 21.69 -5.00
CA ALA A 51 -18.20 20.75 -6.06
C ALA A 51 -18.33 19.30 -5.58
N ALA A 52 -17.75 18.95 -4.43
CA ALA A 52 -17.89 17.63 -3.85
C ALA A 52 -19.35 17.26 -3.57
N ALA A 53 -20.17 18.22 -3.11
CA ALA A 53 -21.60 18.02 -2.87
C ALA A 53 -22.37 17.69 -4.17
N ARG A 54 -21.93 18.21 -5.33
CA ARG A 54 -22.46 17.85 -6.66
C ARG A 54 -21.95 16.50 -7.18
N GLY A 55 -21.07 15.83 -6.44
CA GLY A 55 -20.49 14.55 -6.83
C GLY A 55 -19.18 14.66 -7.62
N GLU A 56 -18.59 15.86 -7.70
CA GLU A 56 -17.30 16.06 -8.35
C GLU A 56 -16.16 15.64 -7.42
N THR A 57 -15.09 15.10 -8.00
CA THR A 57 -13.84 14.85 -7.26
C THR A 57 -13.01 16.12 -7.24
N VAL A 58 -12.63 16.59 -6.05
CA VAL A 58 -11.83 17.82 -5.86
C VAL A 58 -10.47 17.51 -5.27
N LEU A 59 -9.41 17.81 -6.01
CA LEU A 59 -8.02 17.62 -5.59
C LEU A 59 -7.25 18.92 -5.72
N ALA A 60 -6.47 19.25 -4.69
CA ALA A 60 -5.48 20.32 -4.82
C ALA A 60 -4.43 19.96 -5.89
N PRO A 61 -3.91 20.92 -6.68
CA PRO A 61 -2.99 20.62 -7.79
C PRO A 61 -1.76 19.80 -7.38
N SER A 62 -1.14 20.11 -6.24
CA SER A 62 0.02 19.37 -5.73
C SER A 62 -0.32 17.96 -5.28
N VAL A 63 -1.52 17.74 -4.74
CA VAL A 63 -2.04 16.42 -4.38
C VAL A 63 -2.29 15.59 -5.64
N ALA A 64 -2.86 16.18 -6.69
CA ALA A 64 -3.08 15.51 -7.97
C ALA A 64 -1.76 15.11 -8.64
N ALA A 65 -0.77 16.02 -8.69
CA ALA A 65 0.55 15.73 -9.24
C ALA A 65 1.23 14.54 -8.54
N ARG A 66 1.14 14.49 -7.20
CA ARG A 66 1.66 13.38 -6.42
C ARG A 66 0.90 12.08 -6.60
N LEU A 67 -0.42 12.14 -6.76
CA LEU A 67 -1.21 10.95 -7.05
C LEU A 67 -0.75 10.32 -8.38
N VAL A 68 -0.54 11.15 -9.40
CA VAL A 68 0.00 10.72 -10.71
C VAL A 68 1.42 10.16 -10.55
N ASP A 69 2.28 10.81 -9.77
CA ASP A 69 3.64 10.32 -9.51
C ASP A 69 3.62 8.97 -8.79
N GLN A 70 2.81 8.82 -7.74
CA GLN A 70 2.62 7.56 -7.03
C GLN A 70 2.07 6.45 -7.93
N MET A 71 1.18 6.77 -8.87
CA MET A 71 0.69 5.82 -9.85
C MET A 71 1.78 5.37 -10.82
N ARG A 72 2.68 6.28 -11.22
CA ARG A 72 3.84 5.97 -12.07
C ARG A 72 4.90 5.15 -11.33
N THR A 73 5.10 5.42 -10.05
CA THR A 73 6.09 4.72 -9.21
C THR A 73 5.52 3.51 -8.48
N ARG A 74 4.23 3.17 -8.64
CA ARG A 74 3.61 2.02 -7.98
C ARG A 74 4.44 0.80 -8.39
N PRO A 75 5.22 0.18 -7.48
CA PRO A 75 5.86 -1.07 -7.80
C PRO A 75 4.71 -2.00 -8.17
N GLU A 76 4.76 -2.59 -9.36
CA GLU A 76 3.86 -3.70 -9.66
C GLU A 76 3.88 -4.64 -8.47
N ARG A 77 2.69 -5.06 -8.02
CA ARG A 77 2.58 -5.95 -6.86
C ARG A 77 3.59 -7.09 -7.04
N PRO A 78 4.55 -7.27 -6.11
CA PRO A 78 5.63 -8.22 -6.34
C PRO A 78 5.08 -9.61 -6.64
N HIS A 79 5.46 -10.17 -7.79
CA HIS A 79 5.03 -11.49 -8.21
C HIS A 79 5.96 -12.56 -7.62
N LEU A 80 5.61 -13.03 -6.44
CA LEU A 80 6.25 -14.19 -5.83
C LEU A 80 5.70 -15.47 -6.45
N SER A 81 6.58 -16.42 -6.73
CA SER A 81 6.19 -17.79 -7.07
C SER A 81 5.58 -18.47 -5.85
N GLU A 82 4.78 -19.50 -6.09
CA GLU A 82 4.18 -20.32 -5.02
C GLU A 82 5.22 -20.83 -4.02
N ARG A 83 6.41 -21.21 -4.51
CA ARG A 83 7.51 -21.70 -3.66
C ARG A 83 8.12 -20.60 -2.81
N GLU A 84 8.33 -19.40 -3.35
CA GLU A 84 8.81 -18.24 -2.60
C GLU A 84 7.81 -17.82 -1.53
N THR A 85 6.51 -17.79 -1.85
CA THR A 85 5.44 -17.48 -0.90
C THR A 85 5.36 -18.51 0.22
N THR A 86 5.45 -19.80 -0.11
CA THR A 86 5.44 -20.89 0.88
C THR A 86 6.62 -20.78 1.83
N VAL A 87 7.82 -20.52 1.31
CA VAL A 87 9.04 -20.32 2.12
C VAL A 87 8.89 -19.09 3.03
N LEU A 88 8.41 -17.96 2.51
CA LEU A 88 8.20 -16.75 3.31
C LEU A 88 7.14 -16.91 4.39
N ARG A 89 6.08 -17.71 4.14
CA ARG A 89 5.06 -18.03 5.15
C ARG A 89 5.66 -18.79 6.34
N LEU A 90 6.47 -19.81 6.07
CA LEU A 90 7.16 -20.55 7.13
C LEU A 90 8.20 -19.68 7.86
N VAL A 91 8.82 -18.72 7.16
CA VAL A 91 9.67 -17.72 7.80
C VAL A 91 8.88 -16.82 8.74
N ALA A 92 7.66 -16.42 8.39
CA ALA A 92 6.76 -15.63 9.23
C ALA A 92 6.29 -16.41 10.46
N GLU A 93 6.14 -17.74 10.35
CA GLU A 93 5.89 -18.66 11.47
C GLU A 93 7.12 -18.85 12.40
N GLY A 94 8.26 -18.22 12.09
CA GLY A 94 9.48 -18.31 12.90
C GLY A 94 10.38 -19.50 12.57
N CYS A 95 10.10 -20.27 11.52
CA CYS A 95 10.94 -21.41 11.14
C CYS A 95 12.34 -20.96 10.69
N THR A 96 13.34 -21.76 11.02
CA THR A 96 14.71 -21.69 10.49
C THR A 96 14.79 -22.30 9.09
N ASN A 97 15.83 -21.97 8.31
CA ASN A 97 15.99 -22.54 6.96
C ASN A 97 16.09 -24.07 6.96
N ALA A 98 16.67 -24.66 8.01
CA ALA A 98 16.75 -26.10 8.17
C ALA A 98 15.37 -26.73 8.42
N GLU A 99 14.54 -26.10 9.26
CA GLU A 99 13.15 -26.55 9.50
C GLU A 99 12.30 -26.43 8.23
N ILE A 100 12.45 -25.34 7.49
CA ILE A 100 11.76 -25.13 6.21
C ILE A 100 12.18 -26.20 5.20
N GLY A 101 13.48 -26.48 5.09
CA GLY A 101 14.01 -27.53 4.22
C GLY A 101 13.41 -28.90 4.55
N ARG A 102 13.33 -29.25 5.84
CA ARG A 102 12.68 -30.48 6.30
C ARG A 102 11.19 -30.53 5.94
N ARG A 103 10.44 -29.45 6.22
CA ARG A 103 8.99 -29.39 5.93
C ARG A 103 8.68 -29.46 4.44
N LEU A 104 9.53 -28.88 3.60
CA LEU A 104 9.33 -28.79 2.15
C LEU A 104 10.06 -29.88 1.36
N PHE A 105 10.78 -30.79 2.05
CA PHE A 105 11.61 -31.84 1.47
C PHE A 105 12.64 -31.31 0.47
N ILE A 106 13.34 -30.22 0.83
CA ILE A 106 14.40 -29.57 0.02
C ILE A 106 15.62 -29.24 0.88
N GLY A 107 16.77 -29.04 0.26
CA GLY A 107 18.00 -28.63 0.96
C GLY A 107 17.91 -27.21 1.53
N GLU A 108 18.64 -26.95 2.63
CA GLU A 108 18.72 -25.62 3.25
C GLU A 108 19.25 -24.56 2.28
N SER A 109 20.20 -24.93 1.41
CA SER A 109 20.71 -24.06 0.34
C SER A 109 19.63 -23.66 -0.67
N THR A 110 18.70 -24.57 -0.97
CA THR A 110 17.55 -24.29 -1.84
C THR A 110 16.57 -23.31 -1.19
N VAL A 111 16.34 -23.44 0.12
CA VAL A 111 15.55 -22.46 0.89
C VAL A 111 16.20 -21.06 0.81
N LYS A 112 17.51 -20.97 1.03
CA LYS A 112 18.26 -19.70 0.91
C LYS A 112 18.10 -19.07 -0.48
N THR A 113 18.12 -19.91 -1.52
CA THR A 113 17.95 -19.45 -2.90
C THR A 113 16.56 -18.87 -3.13
N HIS A 114 15.51 -19.51 -2.62
CA HIS A 114 14.14 -18.97 -2.70
C HIS A 114 14.01 -17.65 -1.91
N LEU A 115 14.61 -17.54 -0.73
CA LEU A 115 14.59 -16.30 0.04
C LEU A 115 15.29 -15.16 -0.67
N LEU A 116 16.48 -15.39 -1.24
CA LEU A 116 17.21 -14.35 -1.96
C LEU A 116 16.43 -13.82 -3.17
N ARG A 117 15.75 -14.71 -3.91
CA ARG A 117 14.87 -14.32 -5.03
C ARG A 117 13.67 -13.53 -4.54
N ALA A 118 13.04 -13.96 -3.45
CA ALA A 118 11.92 -13.26 -2.86
C ALA A 118 12.33 -11.86 -2.36
N PHE A 119 13.50 -11.73 -1.74
CA PHE A 119 14.07 -10.47 -1.27
C PHE A 119 14.29 -9.49 -2.44
N GLY A 120 14.91 -9.97 -3.52
CA GLY A 120 15.10 -9.17 -4.74
C GLY A 120 13.76 -8.69 -5.34
N LYS A 121 12.73 -9.56 -5.36
CA LYS A 121 11.39 -9.19 -5.85
C LYS A 121 10.67 -8.22 -4.92
N LEU A 122 10.90 -8.31 -3.61
CA LEU A 122 10.31 -7.43 -2.60
C LEU A 122 11.09 -6.12 -2.41
N GLY A 123 12.29 -6.01 -2.98
CA GLY A 123 13.17 -4.85 -2.85
C GLY A 123 13.70 -4.65 -1.42
N VAL A 124 14.02 -5.75 -0.74
CA VAL A 124 14.49 -5.74 0.67
C VAL A 124 15.72 -6.61 0.82
N ASP A 125 16.48 -6.39 1.90
CA ASP A 125 17.77 -7.06 2.11
C ASP A 125 17.76 -8.08 3.27
N ASP A 126 16.72 -8.08 4.11
CA ASP A 126 16.63 -8.93 5.29
C ASP A 126 15.29 -9.65 5.46
N ARG A 127 15.29 -10.70 6.28
CA ARG A 127 14.12 -11.57 6.48
C ARG A 127 12.94 -10.83 7.10
N THR A 128 13.20 -9.91 8.03
CA THR A 128 12.15 -9.21 8.79
C THR A 128 11.47 -8.21 7.86
N ALA A 129 12.26 -7.47 7.08
CA ALA A 129 11.77 -6.60 6.03
C ALA A 129 10.97 -7.38 4.97
N ALA A 130 11.40 -8.58 4.60
CA ALA A 130 10.68 -9.42 3.65
C ALA A 130 9.30 -9.86 4.14
N VAL A 131 9.19 -10.35 5.38
CA VAL A 131 7.88 -10.69 5.97
C VAL A 131 6.98 -9.47 6.07
N THR A 132 7.51 -8.35 6.59
CA THR A 132 6.77 -7.09 6.74
C THR A 132 6.28 -6.55 5.40
N SER A 133 7.12 -6.63 4.35
CA SER A 133 6.80 -6.20 3.00
C SER A 133 5.74 -7.10 2.37
N ALA A 134 5.88 -8.43 2.50
CA ALA A 134 4.92 -9.39 1.99
C ALA A 134 3.53 -9.24 2.64
N MET A 135 3.45 -9.03 3.96
CA MET A 135 2.19 -8.69 4.64
C MET A 135 1.59 -7.37 4.14
N ARG A 136 2.41 -6.33 3.94
CA ARG A 136 1.97 -5.03 3.41
C ARG A 136 1.35 -5.14 2.02
N TYR A 137 1.89 -6.02 1.17
CA TYR A 137 1.35 -6.30 -0.16
C TYR A 137 0.21 -7.34 -0.17
N GLY A 138 -0.20 -7.85 1.01
CA GLY A 138 -1.22 -8.90 1.15
C GLY A 138 -0.83 -10.20 0.45
N LEU A 139 0.46 -10.51 0.40
CA LEU A 139 1.02 -11.76 -0.14
C LEU A 139 1.08 -12.87 0.92
N LEU A 140 1.00 -12.47 2.20
CA LEU A 140 0.90 -13.32 3.37
C LEU A 140 -0.28 -12.82 4.21
N ASP A 141 -0.94 -13.75 4.89
CA ASP A 141 -2.04 -13.51 5.82
C ASP A 141 -1.54 -13.36 7.26
#